data_AF-A0A7W1RG51-F1
#
_entry.id   AF-A0A7W1RG51-F1
#
_cell.length_a   1.000
_cell.length_b   1.000
_cell.length_c   1.000
_cell.angle_alpha   90.00
_cell.angle_beta   90.00
_cell.angle_gamma   90.00
#
_symmetry.space_group_name_H-M   'P 1'
#
loop_
_entity.id
_entity.type
_entity.pdbx_description
1 polymer ?
#
loop_
_entity_poly.entity_id
_entity_poly.type
_entity_poly.pdbx_seq_one_letter_code
_entity_poly.pdbx_strand_id
1 'polypeptide(L)'
;AGSCHSKDPFGKQCEHFHLNCLPSDICIHKHLKIGLAQNHRVDALKDIIDLFESWGEYLYFENSLNEAIYYPVKQTKIPSHFLRTLICQELSTPEKADWQKHQSFDEFLVSYTMTQPLEEYLKTRIRLL
;
A
#
# COMPACT_ATOMS: atom_id res chain seq x y z
N ALA A 1 3.23 10.20 3.28
CA ALA A 1 3.09 11.61 2.88
C ALA A 1 2.91 11.68 1.36
N GLY A 2 2.12 12.61 0.84
CA GLY A 2 2.15 12.99 -0.57
C GLY A 2 3.12 14.16 -0.76
N SER A 3 3.83 14.22 -1.88
CA SER A 3 4.81 15.27 -2.18
C SER A 3 4.56 15.85 -3.57
N CYS A 4 4.61 17.18 -3.67
CA CYS A 4 4.66 17.85 -4.97
C CYS A 4 6.10 18.23 -5.26
N HIS A 5 6.68 17.64 -6.31
CA HIS A 5 8.02 17.98 -6.75
C HIS A 5 7.96 19.12 -7.76
N SER A 6 8.57 20.26 -7.44
CA SER A 6 8.63 21.45 -8.29
C SER A 6 9.69 21.35 -9.41
N LYS A 7 10.18 20.15 -9.73
CA LYS A 7 11.40 19.94 -10.53
C LYS A 7 11.19 19.36 -11.94
N ASP A 8 9.97 19.26 -12.45
CA ASP A 8 9.75 18.85 -13.83
C ASP A 8 9.52 20.09 -14.73
N PRO A 9 10.31 20.30 -15.82
CA PRO A 9 10.04 21.34 -16.81
C PRO A 9 8.70 21.19 -17.54
N PHE A 10 7.98 20.07 -17.38
CA PHE A 10 6.68 19.80 -18.02
C PHE A 10 5.46 19.92 -17.09
N GLY A 11 5.63 20.20 -15.79
CA GLY A 11 4.50 20.44 -14.87
C GLY A 11 4.77 20.00 -13.44
N LYS A 12 3.87 20.35 -12.50
CA LYS A 12 3.95 19.87 -11.11
C LYS A 12 3.51 18.41 -11.05
N GLN A 13 4.44 17.48 -10.86
CA GLN A 13 4.09 16.11 -10.48
C GLN A 13 3.84 16.07 -8.96
N CYS A 14 2.56 15.89 -8.59
CA CYS A 14 2.14 15.70 -7.22
C CYS A 14 1.83 14.22 -6.99
N GLU A 15 2.64 13.58 -6.14
CA GLU A 15 2.38 12.25 -5.64
C GLU A 15 1.44 12.36 -4.43
N HIS A 16 0.32 11.65 -4.47
CA HIS A 16 -0.66 11.66 -3.38
C HIS A 16 -0.36 10.54 -2.39
N PHE A 17 -0.81 10.71 -1.15
CA PHE A 17 -0.74 9.63 -0.17
C PHE A 17 -1.78 8.55 -0.51
N HIS A 18 -1.34 7.30 -0.58
CA HIS A 18 -2.20 6.14 -0.76
C HIS A 18 -2.14 5.23 0.47
N LEU A 19 -3.31 4.95 1.05
CA LEU A 19 -3.48 3.95 2.10
C LEU A 19 -4.13 2.70 1.50
N ASN A 20 -3.54 1.54 1.73
CA ASN A 20 -4.12 0.25 1.36
C ASN A 20 -4.46 -0.52 2.63
N CYS A 21 -5.74 -0.83 2.82
CA CYS A 21 -6.21 -1.67 3.92
C CYS A 21 -6.48 -3.07 3.37
N LEU A 22 -5.87 -4.08 3.97
CA LEU A 22 -6.04 -5.48 3.60
C LEU A 22 -6.76 -6.24 4.71
N PRO A 23 -7.60 -7.24 4.38
CA PRO A 23 -8.05 -8.25 5.33
C PRO A 23 -6.90 -8.81 6.18
N SER A 24 -7.14 -9.07 7.47
CA SER A 24 -6.11 -9.45 8.45
C SER A 24 -5.44 -10.80 8.16
N ASP A 25 -6.09 -11.65 7.36
CA ASP A 25 -5.57 -12.94 6.89
C ASP A 25 -4.62 -12.80 5.69
N ILE A 26 -4.52 -11.61 5.08
CA ILE A 26 -3.59 -11.32 3.99
C ILE A 26 -2.39 -10.57 4.55
N CYS A 27 -1.20 -11.18 4.48
CA CYS A 27 0.03 -10.58 4.99
C CYS A 27 1.12 -10.51 3.92
N ILE A 28 1.35 -9.31 3.37
CA ILE A 28 2.40 -9.05 2.37
C ILE A 28 3.78 -8.76 2.97
N HIS A 29 3.91 -8.83 4.31
CA HIS A 29 5.13 -8.45 5.03
C HIS A 29 6.38 -9.20 4.55
N LYS A 30 6.23 -10.51 4.27
CA LYS A 30 7.33 -11.34 3.75
C LYS A 30 7.87 -10.81 2.42
N HIS A 31 6.97 -10.37 1.53
CA HIS A 31 7.33 -9.83 0.22
C HIS A 31 7.99 -8.46 0.33
N LEU A 32 7.52 -7.62 1.25
CA LEU A 32 8.13 -6.33 1.55
C LEU A 32 9.57 -6.50 2.05
N LYS A 33 9.85 -7.43 2.96
CA LYS A 33 11.22 -7.70 3.43
C LYS A 33 12.17 -8.14 2.31
N ILE A 34 11.67 -8.91 1.34
CA ILE A 34 12.47 -9.36 0.19
C ILE A 34 12.72 -8.20 -0.77
N GLY A 35 11.68 -7.41 -1.08
CA GLY A 35 11.77 -6.30 -2.04
C GLY A 35 12.44 -5.05 -1.49
N LEU A 36 12.41 -4.83 -0.17
CA LEU A 36 12.92 -3.66 0.54
C LEU A 36 13.73 -4.15 1.75
N ALA A 37 14.99 -4.49 1.50
CA ALA A 37 15.85 -5.21 2.44
C ALA A 37 16.15 -4.45 3.76
N GLN A 38 16.09 -3.12 3.75
CA GLN A 38 16.25 -2.29 4.93
C GLN A 38 14.88 -1.90 5.49
N ASN A 39 14.73 -1.90 6.81
CA ASN A 39 13.54 -1.41 7.48
C ASN A 39 13.86 -0.94 8.91
N HIS A 40 12.98 -0.09 9.43
CA HIS A 40 13.03 0.44 10.78
C HIS A 40 11.68 0.22 11.44
N ARG A 41 11.68 -0.22 12.70
CA ARG A 41 10.47 -0.25 13.52
C ARG A 41 10.05 1.19 13.83
N VAL A 42 8.74 1.42 13.86
CA VAL A 42 8.13 2.71 14.23
C VAL A 42 7.38 2.49 15.53
N ASP A 43 7.82 3.13 16.61
CA ASP A 43 7.17 3.01 17.92
C ASP A 43 6.12 4.11 18.14
N ALA A 44 6.32 5.27 17.52
CA ALA A 44 5.38 6.37 17.50
C ALA A 44 5.29 7.03 16.11
N LEU A 45 4.12 7.58 15.77
CA LEU A 45 3.92 8.26 14.48
C LEU A 45 4.89 9.43 14.25
N LYS A 46 5.34 10.10 15.32
CA LYS A 46 6.34 11.18 15.22
C LYS A 46 7.67 10.68 14.66
N ASP A 47 8.02 9.42 14.92
CA ASP A 47 9.30 8.83 14.49
C ASP A 47 9.36 8.73 12.97
N ILE A 48 8.20 8.70 12.28
CA ILE A 48 8.13 8.73 10.81
C ILE A 48 8.76 10.00 10.26
N ILE A 49 8.65 11.13 10.96
CA ILE A 49 9.23 12.41 10.52
C ILE A 49 10.75 12.32 10.59
N ASP A 50 11.31 11.88 11.73
CA ASP A 50 12.75 11.72 11.92
C ASP A 50 13.35 10.70 10.93
N LEU A 51 12.62 9.62 10.67
CA LEU A 51 12.98 8.61 9.68
C LEU A 51 12.93 9.17 8.26
N PHE A 52 11.94 9.99 7.93
CA PHE A 52 11.84 10.64 6.63
C PHE A 52 13.01 11.61 6.39
N GLU A 53 13.37 12.43 7.37
CA GLU A 53 14.51 13.34 7.26
C GLU A 53 15.84 12.58 7.03
N SER A 54 15.97 11.41 7.68
CA SER A 54 17.19 10.60 7.60
C SER A 54 17.28 9.70 6.37
N TRP A 55 16.14 9.21 5.87
CA TRP A 55 16.09 8.15 4.86
C TRP A 55 15.34 8.51 3.57
N GLY A 56 14.56 9.59 3.56
CA GLY A 56 13.80 10.06 2.40
C GLY A 56 12.52 9.26 2.17
N GLU A 57 12.17 9.00 0.91
CA GLU A 57 10.93 8.31 0.52
C GLU A 57 10.80 6.92 1.16
N TYR A 58 9.56 6.49 1.38
CA TYR A 58 9.28 5.28 2.16
C TYR A 58 7.95 4.61 1.83
N LEU A 59 7.87 3.35 2.21
CA LEU A 59 6.64 2.60 2.38
C LEU A 59 6.42 2.35 3.87
N TYR A 60 5.24 2.70 4.36
CA TYR A 60 4.82 2.41 5.73
C TYR A 60 3.93 1.17 5.73
N PHE A 61 4.20 0.25 6.65
CA PHE A 61 3.46 -0.99 6.82
C PHE A 61 3.07 -1.17 8.27
N GLU A 62 1.82 -1.57 8.50
CA GLU A 62 1.30 -1.96 9.81
C GLU A 62 0.63 -3.33 9.66
N ASN A 63 0.92 -4.25 10.57
CA ASN A 63 0.28 -5.58 10.56
C ASN A 63 -0.87 -5.68 11.57
N SER A 64 -1.54 -6.83 11.59
CA SER A 64 -2.67 -7.10 12.50
C SER A 64 -2.29 -7.15 13.99
N LEU A 65 -1.00 -7.08 14.32
CA LEU A 65 -0.49 -7.02 15.69
C LEU A 65 -0.06 -5.58 16.08
N ASN A 66 -0.42 -4.59 15.25
CA ASN A 66 -0.02 -3.18 15.39
C ASN A 66 1.50 -2.97 15.36
N GLU A 67 2.25 -3.89 14.73
CA GLU A 67 3.68 -3.67 14.48
C GLU A 67 3.81 -2.75 13.27
N ALA A 68 4.32 -1.54 13.52
CA ALA A 68 4.54 -0.53 12.50
C ALA A 68 6.00 -0.52 12.02
N ILE A 69 6.18 -0.46 10.71
CA ILE A 69 7.47 -0.62 10.05
C ILE A 69 7.60 0.40 8.92
N TYR A 70 8.76 1.05 8.88
CA TYR A 70 9.21 1.99 7.86
C TYR A 70 10.19 1.29 6.92
N TYR A 71 9.86 1.24 5.63
CA TYR A 71 10.73 0.72 4.59
C TYR A 71 11.30 1.87 3.74
N PRO A 72 12.58 2.25 3.90
CA PRO A 72 13.20 3.29 3.08
C PRO A 72 13.33 2.85 1.62
N VAL A 73 13.01 3.75 0.70
CA VAL A 73 13.12 3.56 -0.75
C VAL A 73 14.39 4.28 -1.22
N LYS A 74 15.55 3.62 -1.11
CA LYS A 74 16.84 4.33 -1.22
C LYS A 74 17.43 4.50 -2.62
N GLN A 75 16.92 3.86 -3.67
CA GLN A 75 17.47 3.98 -5.04
C GLN A 75 16.65 3.28 -6.13
N THR A 76 15.71 2.40 -5.77
CA THR A 76 14.88 1.67 -6.73
C THR A 76 13.65 2.50 -7.10
N LYS A 77 13.46 2.75 -8.40
CA LYS A 77 12.16 3.24 -8.90
C LYS A 77 11.12 2.18 -8.57
N ILE A 78 10.31 2.43 -7.54
CA ILE A 78 9.22 1.52 -7.16
C ILE A 78 8.22 1.50 -8.32
N PRO A 79 7.89 0.32 -8.88
CA PRO A 79 6.89 0.24 -9.92
C PRO A 79 5.55 0.81 -9.45
N SER A 80 4.81 1.52 -10.30
CA SER A 80 3.51 2.12 -9.96
C SER A 80 2.47 1.10 -9.44
N HIS A 81 2.65 -0.19 -9.77
CA HIS A 81 1.77 -1.28 -9.30
C HIS A 81 2.41 -2.13 -8.20
N PHE A 82 3.54 -1.75 -7.62
CA PHE A 82 4.33 -2.59 -6.72
C PHE A 82 3.49 -3.23 -5.60
N LEU A 83 2.80 -2.41 -4.80
CA LEU A 83 1.94 -2.91 -3.72
C LEU A 83 0.85 -3.85 -4.22
N ARG A 84 0.18 -3.47 -5.31
CA ARG A 84 -0.88 -4.28 -5.92
C ARG A 84 -0.35 -5.62 -6.42
N THR A 85 0.84 -5.64 -7.01
CA THR A 85 1.53 -6.87 -7.42
C THR A 85 1.79 -7.78 -6.22
N LEU A 86 2.31 -7.25 -5.11
CA LEU A 86 2.56 -8.05 -3.91
C LEU A 86 1.26 -8.62 -3.32
N ILE A 87 0.19 -7.82 -3.31
CA ILE A 87 -1.14 -8.25 -2.84
C ILE A 87 -1.71 -9.36 -3.74
N CYS A 88 -1.68 -9.16 -5.06
CA CYS A 88 -2.15 -10.14 -6.03
C CYS A 88 -1.34 -11.45 -5.99
N GLN A 89 -0.03 -11.38 -5.74
CA GLN A 89 0.81 -12.56 -5.50
C GLN A 89 0.38 -13.33 -4.25
N GLU A 90 0.12 -12.63 -3.14
CA GLU A 90 -0.36 -13.27 -1.91
C GLU A 90 -1.75 -13.92 -2.10
N LEU A 91 -2.59 -13.28 -2.91
CA LEU A 91 -3.91 -13.78 -3.27
C LEU A 91 -3.92 -14.84 -4.39
N SER A 92 -2.75 -15.26 -4.89
CA SER A 92 -2.64 -16.19 -6.03
C SER A 92 -3.41 -15.74 -7.28
N THR A 93 -3.47 -14.43 -7.53
CA THR A 93 -4.12 -13.80 -8.70
C THR A 93 -3.20 -12.79 -9.40
N PRO A 94 -1.97 -13.18 -9.80
CA PRO A 94 -0.97 -12.27 -10.36
C PRO A 94 -1.42 -11.57 -11.64
N GLU A 95 -2.31 -12.17 -12.42
CA GLU A 95 -2.91 -11.60 -13.62
C GLU A 95 -3.68 -10.31 -13.34
N LYS A 96 -4.18 -10.14 -12.11
CA LYS A 96 -4.93 -8.95 -11.69
C LYS A 96 -4.05 -7.78 -11.30
N ALA A 97 -2.72 -7.92 -11.22
CA ALA A 97 -1.84 -6.88 -10.69
C ALA A 97 -1.81 -5.59 -11.54
N ASP A 98 -1.96 -5.73 -12.86
CA ASP A 98 -1.88 -4.64 -13.84
C ASP A 98 -3.28 -4.05 -14.12
N TRP A 99 -3.61 -2.89 -13.56
CA TRP A 99 -4.97 -2.34 -13.67
C TRP A 99 -5.26 -1.81 -15.07
N GLN A 100 -4.22 -1.54 -15.87
CA GLN A 100 -4.37 -1.05 -17.23
C GLN A 100 -4.95 -2.12 -18.15
N LYS A 101 -4.83 -3.40 -17.76
CA LYS A 101 -5.40 -4.55 -18.47
C LYS A 101 -6.84 -4.89 -18.06
N HIS A 102 -7.30 -4.36 -16.93
CA HIS A 102 -8.61 -4.65 -16.31
C HIS A 102 -9.44 -3.37 -16.17
N GLN A 103 -9.55 -2.61 -17.27
CA GLN A 103 -10.28 -1.34 -17.32
C GLN A 103 -11.75 -1.49 -17.75
N SER A 104 -12.25 -2.73 -17.89
CA SER A 104 -13.62 -2.90 -18.35
C SER A 104 -14.60 -2.42 -17.28
N PHE A 105 -15.55 -1.59 -17.68
CA PHE A 105 -16.57 -1.01 -16.79
C PHE A 105 -17.39 -2.11 -16.07
N ASP A 106 -17.54 -3.27 -16.73
CA ASP A 106 -18.25 -4.43 -16.21
C ASP A 106 -17.53 -5.07 -15.00
N GLU A 107 -16.20 -5.15 -15.00
CA GLU A 107 -15.43 -5.65 -13.86
C GLU A 107 -15.55 -4.73 -12.63
N PHE A 108 -15.63 -3.41 -12.86
CA PHE A 108 -15.85 -2.44 -11.80
C PHE A 108 -17.24 -2.59 -11.17
N LEU A 109 -18.29 -2.74 -11.98
CA LEU A 109 -19.67 -2.96 -11.54
C LEU A 109 -19.84 -4.28 -10.77
N VAL A 110 -19.18 -5.36 -11.19
CA VAL A 110 -19.21 -6.64 -10.46
C VAL A 110 -18.54 -6.49 -9.09
N SER A 111 -17.42 -5.79 -8.99
CA SER A 111 -16.76 -5.54 -7.69
C SER A 111 -17.64 -4.71 -6.73
N TYR A 112 -18.36 -3.72 -7.27
CA TYR A 112 -19.27 -2.86 -6.51
C TYR A 112 -20.56 -3.58 -6.09
N THR A 113 -21.11 -4.46 -6.94
CA THR A 113 -22.32 -5.22 -6.60
C THR A 113 -22.04 -6.38 -5.64
N MET A 114 -20.85 -6.99 -5.71
CA MET A 114 -20.40 -7.99 -4.73
C MET A 114 -19.97 -7.42 -3.38
N THR A 115 -19.91 -6.09 -3.23
CA THR A 115 -19.62 -5.44 -1.93
C THR A 115 -20.86 -5.10 -1.11
N GLN A 116 -22.09 -5.38 -1.59
CA GLN A 116 -23.28 -5.36 -0.74
C GLN A 116 -23.21 -6.32 0.46
N PRO A 117 -22.70 -7.57 0.34
CA PRO A 117 -22.42 -8.39 1.53
C PRO A 117 -21.21 -7.92 2.35
N LEU A 118 -20.39 -6.98 1.84
CA LEU A 118 -19.23 -6.46 2.58
C LEU A 118 -19.66 -5.57 3.75
N GLU A 119 -20.76 -4.82 3.65
CA GLU A 119 -21.30 -4.06 4.80
C GLU A 119 -21.66 -4.99 5.98
N GLU A 120 -22.18 -6.19 5.68
CA GLU A 120 -22.57 -7.19 6.67
C GLU A 120 -21.34 -7.94 7.23
N TYR A 121 -20.33 -8.17 6.38
CA TYR A 121 -19.02 -8.73 6.77
C TYR A 121 -18.20 -7.76 7.64
N LEU A 122 -18.18 -6.47 7.31
CA LEU A 122 -17.49 -5.43 8.09
C LEU A 122 -18.17 -5.20 9.45
N LYS A 123 -19.51 -5.25 9.51
CA LYS A 123 -20.29 -5.20 10.76
C LYS A 123 -20.00 -6.35 11.72
N THR A 124 -19.62 -7.53 11.21
CA THR A 124 -19.38 -8.72 12.04
C THR A 124 -17.93 -8.88 12.50
N ARG A 125 -16.95 -8.21 11.87
CA ARG A 125 -15.53 -8.41 12.18
C ARG A 125 -14.68 -7.17 12.47
N ILE A 126 -15.13 -5.96 12.14
CA ILE A 126 -14.45 -4.74 12.58
C ILE A 126 -15.09 -4.26 13.88
N ARG A 127 -14.52 -4.66 15.02
CA ARG A 127 -14.70 -3.91 16.26
C ARG A 127 -13.79 -2.70 16.18
N LEU A 128 -14.34 -1.55 15.80
CA LEU A 128 -13.71 -0.26 16.05
C LEU A 128 -13.56 -0.13 17.57
N LEU A 129 -12.30 -0.13 18.04
CA LEU A 129 -11.90 0.36 19.35
C LEU A 129 -11.38 1.79 19.18
#